data_AF-A0A7G9Y0N4-F1
#
_entry.id   AF-A0A7G9Y0N4-F1
#
_cell.length_a   1.000
_cell.length_b   1.000
_cell.length_c   1.000
_cell.angle_alpha   90.00
_cell.angle_beta   90.00
_cell.angle_gamma   90.00
#
_symmetry.space_group_name_H-M   'P 1'
#
loop_
_entity.id
_entity.type
_entity.pdbx_description
1 polymer ?
#
loop_
_entity_poly.entity_id
_entity_poly.type
_entity_poly.pdbx_seq_one_letter_code
_entity_poly.pdbx_strand_id
1 'polypeptide(L)'
;MAEETGYQGWSNYETWNANLWIDNEQASQQFWLDAAKNATSESDLADRMKNDFRDAMPELTGVWSDLLTASFGEVDWYEIAKSLMDEVKENQMYKISQMVKAGATSSDSCKLEDIVAGIEDILPEKMLEEFEEADEDEQSEIFEDICDYLDEIAPEGLHFGTQEGDGACYGFWKTEEEGE
;
A
#
# COMPACT_ATOMS: atom_id res chain seq x y z
N MET A 1 13.41 30.93 -10.04
CA MET A 1 12.08 30.54 -9.55
C MET A 1 11.41 29.87 -10.74
N ALA A 2 11.65 28.57 -10.94
CA ALA A 2 11.07 27.84 -12.06
C ALA A 2 9.60 27.59 -11.71
N GLU A 3 8.70 28.00 -12.58
CA GLU A 3 7.27 27.74 -12.47
C GLU A 3 7.06 26.22 -12.51
N GLU A 4 6.24 25.69 -11.61
CA GLU A 4 5.82 24.28 -11.64
C GLU A 4 5.14 24.00 -12.99
N THR A 5 5.85 23.38 -13.92
CA THR A 5 5.33 23.03 -15.26
C THR A 5 4.46 21.77 -15.21
N GLY A 6 3.69 21.59 -14.13
CA GLY A 6 2.76 20.47 -13.98
C GLY A 6 1.35 20.86 -14.42
N TYR A 7 0.56 19.87 -14.84
CA TYR A 7 -0.86 20.03 -15.12
C TYR A 7 -1.68 19.57 -13.92
N GLN A 8 -2.31 20.51 -13.21
CA GLN A 8 -3.14 20.23 -12.02
C GLN A 8 -2.43 19.38 -10.94
N GLY A 9 -1.13 19.61 -10.73
CA GLY A 9 -0.32 18.87 -9.75
C GLY A 9 0.36 17.62 -10.28
N TRP A 10 0.14 17.24 -11.54
CA TRP A 10 0.79 16.11 -12.21
C TRP A 10 1.86 16.57 -13.21
N SER A 11 2.80 15.70 -13.58
CA SER A 11 3.87 16.03 -14.53
C SER A 11 3.41 16.53 -15.90
N ASN A 12 2.29 16.01 -16.43
CA ASN A 12 1.72 16.41 -17.70
C ASN A 12 0.19 16.13 -17.76
N TYR A 13 -0.43 16.48 -18.89
CA TYR A 13 -1.87 16.30 -19.09
C TYR A 13 -2.26 14.82 -19.19
N GLU A 14 -1.46 14.02 -19.89
CA GLU A 14 -1.69 12.59 -20.11
C GLU A 14 -1.72 11.82 -18.79
N THR A 15 -0.78 12.10 -17.89
CA THR A 15 -0.71 11.53 -16.54
C THR A 15 -1.91 11.94 -15.70
N TRP A 16 -2.25 13.24 -15.65
CA TRP A 16 -3.45 13.71 -14.94
C TRP A 16 -4.73 13.06 -15.48
N ASN A 17 -4.88 12.99 -16.80
CA ASN A 17 -6.07 12.43 -17.42
C ASN A 17 -6.17 10.93 -17.15
N ALA A 18 -5.05 10.18 -17.21
CA ALA A 18 -5.02 8.77 -16.85
C ALA A 18 -5.44 8.57 -15.38
N ASN A 19 -4.87 9.35 -14.44
CA ASN A 19 -5.25 9.31 -13.03
C ASN A 19 -6.75 9.63 -12.83
N LEU A 20 -7.25 10.66 -13.51
CA LEU A 20 -8.67 11.02 -13.44
C LEU A 20 -9.57 9.84 -13.81
N TRP A 21 -9.23 9.07 -14.83
CA TRP A 21 -10.01 7.88 -15.22
C TRP A 21 -9.91 6.73 -14.23
N ILE A 22 -8.76 6.59 -13.55
CA ILE A 22 -8.58 5.64 -12.45
C ILE A 22 -9.48 6.00 -11.26
N ASP A 23 -9.55 7.29 -10.91
CA ASP A 23 -10.29 7.80 -9.75
C ASP A 23 -11.80 7.93 -9.98
N ASN A 24 -12.25 8.05 -11.23
CA ASN A 24 -13.63 8.38 -11.54
C ASN A 24 -14.63 7.25 -11.24
N GLU A 25 -14.17 5.99 -11.23
CA GLU A 25 -14.98 4.82 -10.90
C GLU A 25 -14.49 4.17 -9.61
N GLN A 26 -15.34 4.14 -8.58
CA GLN A 26 -15.01 3.58 -7.26
C GLN A 26 -14.43 2.15 -7.34
N ALA A 27 -14.96 1.31 -8.24
CA ALA A 27 -14.47 -0.05 -8.42
C ALA A 27 -13.05 -0.09 -9.01
N SER A 28 -12.74 0.81 -9.96
CA SER A 28 -11.41 0.94 -10.54
C SER A 28 -10.41 1.47 -9.52
N GLN A 29 -10.81 2.48 -8.75
CA GLN A 29 -9.97 3.03 -7.69
C GLN A 29 -9.65 1.97 -6.63
N GLN A 30 -10.66 1.25 -6.13
CA GLN A 30 -10.45 0.20 -5.13
C GLN A 30 -9.52 -0.90 -5.66
N PHE A 31 -9.71 -1.34 -6.91
CA PHE A 31 -8.85 -2.33 -7.54
C PHE A 31 -7.38 -1.88 -7.58
N TRP A 32 -7.12 -0.62 -7.91
CA TRP A 32 -5.76 -0.10 -7.97
C TRP A 32 -5.15 0.17 -6.59
N LEU A 33 -5.96 0.55 -5.60
CA LEU A 33 -5.51 0.64 -4.20
C LEU A 33 -5.15 -0.74 -3.63
N ASP A 34 -5.95 -1.77 -3.90
CA ASP A 34 -5.66 -3.15 -3.48
C ASP A 34 -4.41 -3.67 -4.22
N ALA A 35 -4.24 -3.34 -5.50
CA ALA A 35 -3.04 -3.64 -6.25
C ALA A 35 -1.80 -2.92 -5.68
N ALA A 36 -1.95 -1.67 -5.25
CA ALA A 36 -0.88 -0.88 -4.64
C ALA A 36 -0.48 -1.42 -3.26
N LYS A 37 -1.46 -1.86 -2.46
CA LYS A 37 -1.22 -2.50 -1.16
C LYS A 37 -0.39 -3.79 -1.29
N ASN A 38 -0.56 -4.51 -2.39
CA ASN A 38 0.15 -5.77 -2.69
C ASN A 38 1.41 -5.58 -3.56
N ALA A 39 1.73 -4.36 -3.99
CA ALA A 39 2.86 -4.10 -4.85
C ALA A 39 4.18 -4.11 -4.05
N THR A 40 5.20 -4.75 -4.61
CA THR A 40 6.56 -4.76 -4.03
C THR A 40 7.30 -3.44 -4.23
N SER A 41 6.97 -2.69 -5.27
CA SER A 41 7.55 -1.37 -5.55
C SER A 41 6.62 -0.53 -6.43
N GLU A 42 6.85 0.79 -6.47
CA GLU A 42 6.12 1.69 -7.36
C GLU A 42 6.37 1.34 -8.84
N SER A 43 7.56 0.81 -9.17
CA SER A 43 7.89 0.38 -10.52
C SER A 43 7.07 -0.84 -10.94
N ASP A 44 6.89 -1.81 -10.05
CA ASP A 44 6.12 -3.03 -10.35
C ASP A 44 4.63 -2.69 -10.57
N LEU A 45 4.09 -1.80 -9.74
CA LEU A 45 2.74 -1.30 -9.91
C LEU A 45 2.59 -0.51 -11.21
N ALA A 46 3.53 0.39 -11.52
CA ALA A 46 3.51 1.18 -12.75
C ALA A 46 3.53 0.30 -14.01
N ASP A 47 4.38 -0.73 -14.05
CA ASP A 47 4.43 -1.67 -15.17
C ASP A 47 3.14 -2.46 -15.30
N ARG A 48 2.56 -2.92 -14.18
CA ARG A 48 1.25 -3.60 -14.16
C ARG A 48 0.16 -2.70 -14.72
N MET A 49 0.05 -1.45 -14.23
CA MET A 49 -0.92 -0.47 -14.70
C MET A 49 -0.79 -0.23 -16.20
N LYS A 50 0.44 0.02 -16.66
CA LYS A 50 0.72 0.25 -18.07
C LYS A 50 0.30 -0.94 -18.94
N ASN A 51 0.56 -2.17 -18.51
CA ASN A 51 0.19 -3.36 -19.27
C ASN A 51 -1.33 -3.55 -19.31
N ASP A 52 -2.03 -3.43 -18.18
CA ASP A 52 -3.48 -3.60 -18.12
C ASP A 52 -4.21 -2.57 -19.01
N PHE A 53 -3.79 -1.30 -18.97
CA PHE A 53 -4.37 -0.27 -19.84
C PHE A 53 -3.99 -0.46 -21.31
N ARG A 54 -2.80 -0.98 -21.60
CA ARG A 54 -2.37 -1.30 -22.96
C ARG A 54 -3.20 -2.44 -23.55
N ASP A 55 -3.50 -3.47 -22.76
CA ASP A 55 -4.30 -4.62 -23.18
C ASP A 55 -5.78 -4.24 -23.36
N ALA A 56 -6.27 -3.26 -22.61
CA ALA A 56 -7.60 -2.68 -22.79
C ALA A 56 -7.70 -1.70 -23.99
N MET A 57 -6.58 -1.31 -24.58
CA MET A 57 -6.55 -0.33 -25.67
C MET A 57 -7.22 -0.90 -26.93
N PRO A 58 -8.10 -0.14 -27.62
CA PRO A 58 -8.75 -0.61 -28.82
C PRO A 58 -7.76 -0.81 -29.97
N GLU A 59 -7.99 -1.84 -30.78
CA GLU A 59 -7.26 -2.03 -32.03
C GLU A 59 -7.67 -0.96 -33.05
N LEU A 60 -6.78 0.01 -33.27
CA LEU A 60 -6.93 1.07 -34.26
C LEU A 60 -5.88 0.91 -35.37
N THR A 61 -6.10 1.55 -36.52
CA THR A 61 -5.13 1.58 -37.62
C THR A 61 -4.91 3.00 -38.13
N GLY A 62 -3.75 3.24 -38.74
CA GLY A 62 -3.38 4.54 -39.30
C GLY A 62 -3.17 5.63 -38.23
N VAL A 63 -3.43 6.89 -38.59
CA VAL A 63 -3.10 8.07 -37.78
C VAL A 63 -3.65 8.04 -36.34
N TRP A 64 -4.82 7.44 -36.13
CA TRP A 64 -5.43 7.36 -34.79
C TRP A 64 -4.70 6.37 -33.88
N SER A 65 -4.15 5.29 -34.43
CA SER A 65 -3.31 4.36 -33.69
C SER A 65 -2.01 5.06 -33.27
N ASP A 66 -1.36 5.76 -34.20
CA ASP A 66 -0.12 6.48 -33.92
C ASP A 66 -0.31 7.56 -32.83
N LEU A 67 -1.38 8.34 -32.91
CA LEU A 67 -1.70 9.37 -31.90
C LEU A 67 -2.01 8.75 -30.53
N LEU A 68 -2.83 7.71 -30.49
CA LEU A 68 -3.19 7.05 -29.23
C LEU A 68 -1.96 6.41 -28.58
N THR A 69 -1.13 5.71 -29.35
CA THR A 69 0.11 5.11 -28.84
C THR A 69 1.11 6.16 -28.38
N ALA A 70 1.23 7.29 -29.09
CA ALA A 70 2.08 8.40 -28.67
C ALA A 70 1.61 8.98 -27.32
N SER A 71 0.35 9.41 -27.21
CA SER A 71 -0.19 9.95 -25.96
C SER A 71 -0.15 8.94 -24.81
N PHE A 72 -0.38 7.66 -25.08
CA PHE A 72 -0.25 6.61 -24.08
C PHE A 72 1.19 6.46 -23.56
N GLY A 73 2.17 6.67 -24.44
CA GLY A 73 3.59 6.61 -24.08
C GLY A 73 4.07 7.78 -23.21
N GLU A 74 3.36 8.91 -23.24
CA GLU A 74 3.67 10.11 -22.44
C GLU A 74 3.11 10.04 -21.01
N VAL A 75 2.23 9.07 -20.72
CA VAL A 75 1.70 8.86 -19.35
C VAL A 75 2.83 8.41 -18.43
N ASP A 76 3.06 9.17 -17.36
CA ASP A 76 3.97 8.78 -16.28
C ASP A 76 3.27 7.83 -15.30
N TRP A 77 3.27 6.54 -15.64
CA TRP A 77 2.69 5.49 -14.81
C TRP A 77 3.36 5.37 -13.44
N TYR A 78 4.64 5.75 -13.32
CA TYR A 78 5.35 5.72 -12.04
C TYR A 78 4.83 6.80 -11.09
N GLU A 79 4.55 8.00 -11.59
CA GLU A 79 3.94 9.08 -10.81
C GLU A 79 2.58 8.65 -10.23
N ILE A 80 1.73 8.01 -11.05
CA ILE A 80 0.42 7.51 -10.61
C ILE A 80 0.58 6.38 -9.57
N ALA A 81 1.43 5.39 -9.86
CA ALA A 81 1.70 4.29 -8.96
C ALA A 81 2.20 4.77 -7.59
N LYS A 82 3.12 5.73 -7.59
CA LYS A 82 3.62 6.36 -6.37
C LYS A 82 2.49 7.03 -5.59
N SER A 83 1.65 7.82 -6.25
CA SER A 83 0.52 8.49 -5.60
C SER A 83 -0.44 7.50 -4.92
N LEU A 84 -0.73 6.37 -5.58
CA LEU A 84 -1.58 5.31 -5.01
C LEU A 84 -0.93 4.64 -3.80
N MET A 85 0.38 4.34 -3.88
CA MET A 85 1.11 3.73 -2.76
C MET A 85 1.22 4.68 -1.57
N ASP A 86 1.44 5.98 -1.81
CA ASP A 86 1.44 7.01 -0.77
C ASP A 86 0.07 7.09 -0.09
N GLU A 87 -1.04 7.05 -0.85
CA GLU A 87 -2.40 7.01 -0.30
C GLU A 87 -2.66 5.75 0.55
N VAL A 88 -2.20 4.58 0.09
CA VAL A 88 -2.31 3.33 0.88
C VAL A 88 -1.56 3.45 2.19
N LYS A 89 -0.31 3.94 2.17
CA LYS A 89 0.51 4.15 3.38
C LYS A 89 -0.17 5.13 4.35
N GLU A 90 -0.66 6.26 3.86
CA GLU A 90 -1.39 7.23 4.69
C GLU A 90 -2.65 6.61 5.34
N ASN A 91 -3.42 5.83 4.58
CA ASN A 91 -4.59 5.13 5.09
C ASN A 91 -4.23 4.08 6.16
N GLN A 92 -3.15 3.33 5.96
CA GLN A 92 -2.64 2.37 6.94
C GLN A 92 -2.18 3.06 8.22
N MET A 93 -1.36 4.11 8.13
CA MET A 93 -0.93 4.93 9.26
C MET A 93 -2.11 5.50 10.05
N TYR A 94 -3.15 5.95 9.35
CA TYR A 94 -4.36 6.45 9.98
C TYR A 94 -5.09 5.34 10.76
N LYS A 95 -5.25 4.15 10.18
CA LYS A 95 -5.85 2.99 10.86
C LYS A 95 -5.06 2.62 12.11
N ILE A 96 -3.74 2.52 12.03
CA ILE A 96 -2.84 2.24 13.17
C ILE A 96 -3.06 3.26 14.28
N SER A 97 -3.10 4.55 13.93
CA SER A 97 -3.36 5.63 14.89
C SER A 97 -4.72 5.51 15.58
N GLN A 98 -5.75 4.99 14.90
CA GLN A 98 -7.06 4.74 15.51
C GLN A 98 -7.03 3.51 16.41
N MET A 99 -6.34 2.44 16.02
CA MET A 99 -6.19 1.22 16.83
C MET A 99 -5.50 1.52 18.16
N VAL A 100 -4.41 2.31 18.13
CA VAL A 100 -3.71 2.77 19.34
C VAL A 100 -4.63 3.57 20.26
N LYS A 101 -5.42 4.50 19.70
CA LYS A 101 -6.38 5.31 20.49
C LYS A 101 -7.50 4.47 21.10
N ALA A 102 -7.92 3.42 20.40
CA ALA A 102 -8.94 2.50 20.87
C ALA A 102 -8.43 1.53 21.95
N GLY A 103 -7.12 1.47 22.18
CA GLY A 103 -6.51 0.46 23.05
C GLY A 103 -6.64 -0.95 22.47
N ALA A 104 -6.74 -1.07 21.14
CA ALA A 104 -6.81 -2.34 20.43
C ALA A 104 -5.42 -2.98 20.39
N THR A 105 -5.01 -3.54 21.52
CA THR A 105 -3.88 -4.46 21.66
C THR A 105 -4.47 -5.85 21.88
N SER A 106 -3.94 -6.89 21.22
CA SER A 106 -4.40 -8.26 21.51
C SER A 106 -3.94 -8.61 22.93
N SER A 107 -4.87 -8.55 23.89
CA SER A 107 -4.52 -8.62 25.31
C SER A 107 -4.49 -10.04 25.87
N ASP A 108 -4.91 -11.06 25.12
CA ASP A 108 -5.26 -12.36 25.74
C ASP A 108 -5.00 -13.62 24.89
N SER A 109 -4.48 -13.53 23.66
CA SER A 109 -4.22 -14.71 22.82
C SER A 109 -2.73 -14.91 22.54
N CYS A 110 -2.19 -16.04 23.01
CA CYS A 110 -0.86 -16.51 22.61
C CYS A 110 -0.81 -17.03 21.16
N LYS A 111 -1.91 -16.95 20.39
CA LYS A 111 -1.99 -17.49 19.03
C LYS A 111 -1.73 -16.38 18.02
N LEU A 112 -0.79 -16.64 17.10
CA LEU A 112 -0.48 -15.74 15.99
C LEU A 112 -1.72 -15.46 15.13
N GLU A 113 -2.56 -16.46 14.89
CA GLU A 113 -3.85 -16.34 14.18
C GLU A 113 -4.73 -15.21 14.71
N ASP A 114 -4.88 -15.10 16.03
CA ASP A 114 -5.73 -14.10 16.68
C ASP A 114 -5.12 -12.69 16.57
N ILE A 115 -3.78 -12.60 16.54
CA ILE A 115 -3.06 -11.35 16.34
C ILE A 115 -3.27 -10.89 14.89
N VAL A 116 -3.00 -11.76 13.92
CA VAL A 116 -3.12 -11.48 12.48
C VAL A 116 -4.54 -11.08 12.11
N ALA A 117 -5.57 -11.77 12.63
CA ALA A 117 -6.96 -11.38 12.43
C ALA A 117 -7.29 -9.98 12.96
N GLY A 118 -6.57 -9.49 13.97
CA GLY A 118 -6.74 -8.13 14.50
C GLY A 118 -6.13 -7.03 13.63
N ILE A 119 -5.19 -7.38 12.73
CA ILE A 119 -4.43 -6.47 11.87
C ILE A 119 -4.62 -6.72 10.37
N GLU A 120 -5.46 -7.68 9.99
CA GLU A 120 -5.68 -8.12 8.60
C GLU A 120 -5.98 -6.97 7.63
N ASP A 121 -6.77 -5.99 8.08
CA ASP A 121 -7.17 -4.81 7.30
C ASP A 121 -5.99 -3.93 6.86
N ILE A 122 -4.85 -4.05 7.54
CA ILE A 122 -3.63 -3.29 7.29
C ILE A 122 -2.67 -4.10 6.41
N LEU A 123 -2.65 -5.42 6.52
CA LEU A 123 -1.68 -6.27 5.85
C LEU A 123 -1.98 -6.50 4.37
N PRO A 124 -0.95 -6.54 3.49
CA PRO A 124 -1.11 -6.99 2.11
C PRO A 124 -1.74 -8.38 2.05
N GLU A 125 -2.66 -8.58 1.10
CA GLU A 125 -3.37 -9.85 0.90
C GLU A 125 -2.39 -11.00 0.69
N LYS A 126 -1.30 -10.75 -0.04
CA LYS A 126 -0.24 -11.75 -0.25
C LYS A 126 0.39 -12.25 1.05
N MET A 127 0.63 -11.37 2.04
CA MET A 127 1.18 -11.80 3.34
C MET A 127 0.16 -12.62 4.14
N LEU A 128 -1.13 -12.28 4.04
CA LEU A 128 -2.20 -13.03 4.70
C LEU A 128 -2.32 -14.43 4.10
N GLU A 129 -2.32 -14.54 2.77
CA GLU A 129 -2.34 -15.83 2.06
C GLU A 129 -1.14 -16.69 2.45
N GLU A 130 0.07 -16.12 2.47
CA GLU A 130 1.29 -16.82 2.89
C GLU A 130 1.17 -17.32 4.34
N PHE A 131 0.65 -16.50 5.25
CA PHE A 131 0.45 -16.87 6.66
C PHE A 131 -0.61 -17.98 6.84
N GLU A 132 -1.71 -17.93 6.08
CA GLU A 132 -2.79 -18.92 6.14
C GLU A 132 -2.37 -20.30 5.58
N GLU A 133 -1.51 -20.33 4.57
CA GLU A 133 -1.03 -21.57 3.95
C GLU A 133 0.15 -22.21 4.70
N ALA A 134 0.85 -21.45 5.53
CA ALA A 134 2.02 -21.86 6.29
C ALA A 134 1.71 -22.83 7.45
N ASP A 135 2.69 -23.68 7.80
CA ASP A 135 2.65 -24.46 9.04
C ASP A 135 3.07 -23.66 10.28
N GLU A 136 2.98 -24.24 11.49
CA GLU A 136 3.26 -23.53 12.75
C GLU A 136 4.70 -22.97 12.83
N ASP A 137 5.68 -23.64 12.20
CA ASP A 137 7.07 -23.19 12.20
C ASP A 137 7.23 -22.03 11.20
N GLU A 138 6.68 -22.16 9.99
CA GLU A 138 6.69 -21.12 8.95
C GLU A 138 5.89 -19.87 9.34
N GLN A 139 4.77 -20.01 10.05
CA GLN A 139 3.96 -18.90 10.56
C GLN A 139 4.76 -17.97 11.47
N SER A 140 5.73 -18.51 12.21
CA SER A 140 6.60 -17.70 13.07
C SER A 140 7.55 -16.83 12.24
N GLU A 141 8.10 -17.36 11.14
CA GLU A 141 8.96 -16.60 10.22
C GLU A 141 8.16 -15.51 9.50
N ILE A 142 6.97 -15.85 8.98
CA ILE A 142 6.09 -14.86 8.33
C ILE A 142 5.61 -13.80 9.31
N PHE A 143 5.39 -14.18 10.57
CA PHE A 143 5.00 -13.21 11.59
C PHE A 143 6.12 -12.19 11.89
N GLU A 144 7.39 -12.59 11.81
CA GLU A 144 8.52 -11.65 11.91
C GLU A 144 8.48 -10.65 10.74
N ASP A 145 8.25 -11.12 9.51
CA ASP A 145 8.09 -10.26 8.32
C ASP A 145 6.88 -9.30 8.46
N ILE A 146 5.77 -9.79 9.03
CA ILE A 146 4.60 -8.96 9.36
C ILE A 146 4.96 -7.89 10.38
N CYS A 147 5.72 -8.21 11.42
CA CYS A 147 6.15 -7.23 12.42
C CYS A 147 7.03 -6.14 11.78
N ASP A 148 8.01 -6.53 10.98
CA ASP A 148 8.90 -5.61 10.27
C ASP A 148 8.10 -4.69 9.32
N TYR A 149 7.12 -5.25 8.60
CA TYR A 149 6.22 -4.49 7.76
C TYR A 149 5.39 -3.48 8.55
N LEU A 150 4.81 -3.90 9.67
CA LEU A 150 4.01 -3.03 10.53
C LEU A 150 4.84 -1.91 11.16
N ASP A 151 6.10 -2.17 11.47
CA ASP A 151 7.06 -1.15 11.93
C ASP A 151 7.40 -0.14 10.84
N GLU A 152 7.58 -0.59 9.59
CA GLU A 152 7.86 0.31 8.46
C GLU A 152 6.72 1.31 8.21
N ILE A 153 5.47 0.87 8.36
CA ILE A 153 4.29 1.71 8.15
C ILE A 153 3.79 2.39 9.43
N ALA A 154 4.44 2.15 10.58
CA ALA A 154 4.06 2.74 11.84
C ALA A 154 4.29 4.27 11.81
N PRO A 155 3.37 5.08 12.38
CA PRO A 155 3.65 6.48 12.62
C PRO A 155 4.89 6.70 13.48
N GLU A 156 5.60 7.81 13.27
CA GLU A 156 6.82 8.14 14.02
C GLU A 156 6.61 8.04 15.54
N GLY A 157 7.53 7.36 16.21
CA GLY A 157 7.48 7.14 17.65
C GLY A 157 6.61 5.95 18.09
N LEU A 158 6.14 5.12 17.16
CA LEU A 158 5.45 3.85 17.43
C LEU A 158 6.26 2.67 16.88
N HIS A 159 6.18 1.54 17.55
CA HIS A 159 6.62 0.24 17.05
C HIS A 159 5.54 -0.81 17.32
N PHE A 160 5.44 -1.83 16.48
CA PHE A 160 4.62 -3.01 16.66
C PHE A 160 5.44 -4.11 17.34
N GLY A 161 4.92 -4.65 18.44
CA GLY A 161 5.62 -5.70 19.14
C GLY A 161 4.99 -6.04 20.48
N THR A 162 5.81 -6.65 21.34
CA THR A 162 5.39 -7.01 22.69
C THR A 162 5.53 -5.82 23.63
N GLN A 163 4.58 -5.66 24.56
CA GLN A 163 4.73 -4.70 25.65
C GLN A 163 5.91 -5.08 26.54
N GLU A 164 6.76 -4.10 26.87
CA GLU A 164 7.84 -4.27 27.85
C GLU A 164 7.27 -4.78 29.20
N GLY A 165 7.64 -6.01 29.57
CA GLY A 165 7.36 -6.59 30.88
C GLY A 165 6.29 -7.68 30.98
N ASP A 166 5.46 -7.91 29.95
CA ASP A 166 4.42 -8.97 29.99
C ASP A 166 4.62 -10.07 28.92
N GLY A 167 5.34 -9.79 27.82
CA GLY A 167 5.69 -10.79 26.80
C GLY A 167 4.52 -11.51 26.11
N ALA A 168 3.28 -11.14 26.44
CA ALA A 168 2.05 -11.78 25.99
C ALA A 168 1.09 -10.83 25.24
N CYS A 169 1.28 -9.51 25.38
CA CYS A 169 0.44 -8.50 24.73
C CYS A 169 1.13 -7.96 23.48
N TYR A 170 0.52 -8.19 22.30
CA TYR A 170 0.99 -7.63 21.03
C TYR A 170 0.18 -6.39 20.64
N GLY A 171 0.87 -5.42 20.04
CA GLY A 171 0.25 -4.23 19.49
C GLY A 171 1.24 -3.11 19.22
N PHE A 172 0.72 -1.92 18.95
CA PHE A 172 1.52 -0.73 18.72
C PHE A 172 1.82 0.01 20.04
N TRP A 173 3.10 0.17 20.34
CA TRP A 173 3.60 0.81 21.55
C TRP A 173 4.46 2.02 21.21
N LYS A 174 4.50 3.00 22.11
CA LYS A 174 5.44 4.11 21.95
C LYS A 174 6.86 3.58 22.06
N THR A 175 7.72 3.96 21.12
CA THR A 175 9.17 3.82 21.31
C THR A 175 9.53 4.74 22.47
N GLU A 176 10.19 4.22 23.51
CA GLU A 176 10.75 5.10 24.53
C GLU A 176 11.72 6.05 23.83
N GLU A 177 11.38 7.33 23.74
CA GLU A 177 12.36 8.36 23.46
C GLU A 177 13.44 8.20 24.53
N GLU A 178 14.67 7.87 24.13
CA GLU A 178 15.83 8.08 24.99
C GLU A 178 15.77 9.54 25.46
N GLY A 179 15.33 9.71 26.71
CA GLY A 179 15.32 11.01 27.35
C GLY A 179 16.74 11.53 27.42
N GLU A 180 17.01 12.63 26.72
CA GLU A 180 18.09 13.56 27.07
C GLU A 180 17.63 14.52 28.18
#